data_AF-A0A531AMH8-F1
#
_entry.id   AF-A0A531AMH8-F1
#
_cell.length_a   1.000
_cell.length_b   1.000
_cell.length_c   1.000
_cell.angle_alpha   90.00
_cell.angle_beta   90.00
_cell.angle_gamma   90.00
#
_symmetry.space_group_name_H-M   'P 1'
#
loop_
_entity.id
_entity.type
_entity.pdbx_description
1 polymer ?
#
loop_
_entity_poly.entity_id
_entity_poly.type
_entity_poly.pdbx_seq_one_letter_code
_entity_poly.pdbx_strand_id
1 'polypeptide(L)'
;AYIFFGLLIGLGFGPVQASSRSYMARSVTAAESGRYFGIYALAGRATSFAAPFLVATITLASGSSRLGMAAIVLFLGVGLAILIRTPYPADQPAAE
;
A
#
# COMPACT_ATOMS: atom_id res chain seq x y z
N ALA A 1 -11.06 -10.87 21.90
CA ALA A 1 -9.70 -10.75 21.32
C ALA A 1 -9.73 -10.52 19.80
N TYR A 2 -10.31 -11.42 19.00
CA TYR A 2 -10.33 -11.31 17.53
C TYR A 2 -10.87 -9.97 16.99
N ILE A 3 -12.08 -9.56 17.42
CA ILE A 3 -12.71 -8.30 16.99
C ILE A 3 -11.86 -7.08 17.36
N PHE A 4 -11.24 -7.09 18.54
CA PHE A 4 -10.37 -6.01 19.00
C PHE A 4 -9.15 -5.84 18.07
N PHE A 5 -8.45 -6.92 17.74
CA PHE A 5 -7.34 -6.87 16.78
C PHE A 5 -7.81 -6.48 15.37
N GLY A 6 -8.96 -6.98 14.92
CA GLY A 6 -9.56 -6.57 13.66
C GLY A 6 -9.86 -5.07 13.60
N LEU A 7 -10.33 -4.49 14.71
CA LEU A 7 -10.60 -3.06 14.84
C LEU A 7 -9.29 -2.25 14.81
N LEU A 8 -8.24 -2.70 15.51
CA LEU A 8 -6.92 -2.07 15.45
C LEU A 8 -6.35 -2.06 14.01
N ILE A 9 -6.47 -3.17 13.29
CA ILE A 9 -6.05 -3.26 11.88
C ILE A 9 -6.90 -2.31 11.03
N GLY A 10 -8.23 -2.33 11.19
CA GLY A 10 -9.13 -1.48 10.42
C GLY A 10 -8.88 0.02 10.64
N LEU A 11 -8.59 0.41 11.89
CA LEU A 11 -8.27 1.79 12.26
C LEU A 11 -6.95 2.27 11.64
N GLY A 12 -5.98 1.37 11.43
CA GLY A 12 -4.74 1.69 10.71
C GLY A 12 -4.92 1.71 9.21
N PHE A 13 -5.53 0.67 8.63
CA PHE A 13 -5.61 0.49 7.18
C PHE A 13 -6.63 1.42 6.51
N GLY A 14 -7.74 1.74 7.17
CA GLY A 14 -8.78 2.62 6.62
C GLY A 14 -8.25 4.01 6.23
N PRO A 15 -7.65 4.76 7.18
CA PRO A 15 -7.02 6.04 6.89
C PRO A 15 -5.93 5.95 5.83
N VAL A 16 -5.07 4.92 5.87
CA VAL A 16 -4.01 4.72 4.87
C VAL A 16 -4.58 4.59 3.45
N GLN A 17 -5.67 3.83 3.28
CA GLN A 17 -6.32 3.67 1.98
C GLN A 17 -6.95 4.99 1.49
N ALA A 18 -7.62 5.73 2.38
CA ALA A 18 -8.23 7.02 2.04
C ALA A 18 -7.16 8.08 1.68
N SER A 19 -6.09 8.18 2.48
CA SER A 19 -4.98 9.10 2.27
C SER A 19 -4.23 8.82 0.97
N SER A 20 -4.01 7.55 0.62
CA SER A 20 -3.36 7.17 -0.65
C SER A 20 -4.15 7.65 -1.87
N ARG A 21 -5.49 7.48 -1.84
CA ARG A 21 -6.37 7.97 -2.90
C ARG A 21 -6.36 9.50 -2.99
N SER A 22 -6.42 10.18 -1.85
CA SER A 22 -6.38 11.65 -1.78
C SER A 22 -5.04 12.20 -2.29
N TYR A 23 -3.93 11.55 -1.91
CA TYR A 23 -2.59 11.86 -2.42
C TYR A 23 -2.57 11.80 -3.93
N MET A 24 -2.97 10.67 -4.53
CA MET A 24 -2.97 10.49 -5.97
C MET A 24 -3.87 11.49 -6.71
N ALA A 25 -5.04 11.83 -6.15
CA ALA A 25 -5.93 12.82 -6.73
C ALA A 25 -5.31 14.22 -6.80
N ARG A 26 -4.43 14.57 -5.85
CA ARG A 26 -3.70 15.84 -5.85
C ARG A 26 -2.46 15.82 -6.73
N SER A 27 -1.94 14.64 -7.05
CA SER A 27 -0.74 14.47 -7.89
C SER A 27 -1.01 14.50 -9.39
N VAL A 28 -2.27 14.41 -9.83
CA VAL A 28 -2.62 14.12 -11.22
C VAL A 28 -3.60 15.17 -11.75
N THR A 29 -3.40 15.60 -13.00
CA THR A 29 -4.32 16.51 -13.70
C THR A 29 -5.61 15.79 -14.11
N ALA A 30 -6.71 16.54 -14.27
CA ALA A 30 -7.99 15.95 -14.68
C ALA A 30 -7.90 15.18 -16.01
N ALA A 31 -7.11 15.69 -16.97
CA ALA A 31 -6.91 15.08 -18.28
C ALA A 31 -6.21 13.72 -18.23
N GLU A 32 -5.30 13.52 -17.27
CA GLU A 32 -4.51 12.27 -17.15
C GLU A 32 -5.01 11.36 -16.03
N SER A 33 -6.05 11.77 -15.30
CA SER A 33 -6.63 11.05 -14.17
C SER A 33 -6.91 9.57 -14.50
N GLY A 34 -7.53 9.28 -15.64
CA GLY A 34 -7.83 7.91 -16.06
C GLY A 34 -6.59 7.02 -16.19
N ARG A 35 -5.50 7.53 -16.75
CA ARG A 35 -4.23 6.80 -16.94
C ARG A 35 -3.60 6.44 -15.61
N TYR A 36 -3.47 7.42 -14.73
CA TYR A 36 -2.79 7.28 -13.45
C TYR A 36 -3.62 6.51 -12.42
N PHE A 37 -4.94 6.73 -12.35
CA PHE A 37 -5.83 5.91 -11.52
C PHE A 37 -5.94 4.46 -12.04
N GLY A 38 -5.78 4.24 -13.35
CA GLY A 38 -5.66 2.90 -13.92
C GLY A 38 -4.42 2.15 -13.40
N ILE A 39 -3.25 2.81 -13.41
CA ILE A 39 -2.02 2.25 -12.84
C ILE A 39 -2.16 2.03 -11.33
N TYR A 40 -2.76 2.98 -10.60
CA TYR A 40 -3.05 2.84 -9.17
C TYR A 40 -3.90 1.61 -8.87
N ALA A 41 -4.98 1.39 -9.64
CA ALA A 41 -5.84 0.22 -9.49
C ALA A 41 -5.11 -1.09 -9.82
N LEU A 42 -4.28 -1.08 -10.88
CA LEU A 42 -3.45 -2.23 -11.25
C LEU A 42 -2.45 -2.57 -10.14
N ALA A 43 -1.77 -1.58 -9.57
CA ALA A 43 -0.80 -1.76 -8.49
C ALA A 43 -1.44 -2.36 -7.23
N GLY A 44 -2.64 -1.87 -6.86
CA GLY A 44 -3.42 -2.44 -5.78
C GLY A 44 -3.74 -3.91 -6.03
N ARG A 45 -4.21 -4.23 -7.25
CA ARG A 45 -4.55 -5.61 -7.63
C ARG A 45 -3.33 -6.53 -7.68
N ALA A 46 -2.20 -6.06 -8.19
CA ALA A 46 -0.95 -6.82 -8.21
C ALA A 46 -0.47 -7.14 -6.79
N THR A 47 -0.58 -6.18 -5.87
CA THR A 47 -0.20 -6.34 -4.47
C THR A 47 -1.07 -7.38 -3.75
N SER A 48 -2.36 -7.47 -4.08
CA SER A 48 -3.27 -8.49 -3.55
C SER A 48 -2.82 -9.92 -3.84
N PHE A 49 -2.03 -10.14 -4.91
CA PHE A 49 -1.42 -11.43 -5.21
C PHE A 49 0.00 -11.55 -4.66
N ALA A 50 0.80 -10.50 -4.81
CA ALA A 50 2.21 -10.51 -4.41
C ALA A 50 2.38 -10.70 -2.90
N ALA A 51 1.58 -10.03 -2.06
CA ALA A 51 1.72 -10.13 -0.61
C ALA A 51 1.40 -11.54 -0.08
N PRO A 52 0.24 -12.17 -0.42
CA PRO A 52 -0.01 -13.56 -0.02
C PRO A 52 1.00 -14.55 -0.61
N PHE A 53 1.44 -14.34 -1.86
CA PHE A 53 2.45 -15.20 -2.49
C PHE A 53 3.79 -15.17 -1.73
N LEU A 54 4.24 -13.98 -1.33
CA LEU A 54 5.47 -13.81 -0.53
C LEU A 54 5.35 -14.50 0.83
N VAL A 55 4.24 -14.27 1.55
CA VAL A 55 3.96 -14.87 2.86
C VAL A 55 3.92 -16.40 2.74
N ALA A 56 3.22 -16.93 1.73
CA ALA A 56 3.11 -18.36 1.50
C ALA A 56 4.48 -18.99 1.19
N THR A 57 5.26 -18.36 0.31
CA THR A 57 6.60 -18.84 -0.08
C THR A 57 7.53 -18.92 1.12
N ILE A 58 7.57 -17.86 1.94
CA ILE A 58 8.42 -17.83 3.15
C ILE A 58 7.92 -18.83 4.19
N THR A 59 6.60 -19.00 4.34
CA THR A 59 6.02 -20.00 5.26
C THR A 59 6.43 -21.41 4.85
N LEU A 60 6.34 -21.74 3.56
CA LEU A 60 6.70 -23.06 3.03
C LEU A 60 8.21 -23.31 3.14
N ALA A 61 9.03 -22.32 2.81
CA ALA A 61 10.48 -22.46 2.86
C ALA A 61 11.03 -22.57 4.29
N SER A 62 10.45 -21.83 5.25
CA SER A 62 10.91 -21.82 6.65
C SER A 62 10.23 -22.85 7.54
N GLY A 63 9.11 -23.44 7.11
CA GLY A 63 8.25 -24.28 7.94
C GLY A 63 7.55 -23.53 9.07
N SER A 64 7.63 -22.19 9.13
CA SER A 64 7.14 -21.37 10.24
C SER A 64 6.20 -20.27 9.78
N SER A 65 4.93 -20.36 10.20
CA SER A 65 3.93 -19.32 9.92
C SER A 65 4.27 -17.96 10.53
N ARG A 66 5.09 -17.93 11.59
CA ARG A 66 5.53 -16.67 12.22
C ARG A 66 6.48 -15.90 11.30
N LEU A 67 7.43 -16.61 10.68
CA LEU A 67 8.34 -16.02 9.69
C LEU A 67 7.59 -15.61 8.42
N GLY A 68 6.61 -16.41 8.00
CA GLY A 68 5.67 -16.02 6.94
C GLY A 68 4.96 -14.70 7.23
N MET A 69 4.36 -14.56 8.41
CA MET A 69 3.67 -13.32 8.81
C MET A 69 4.62 -12.12 8.90
N ALA A 70 5.86 -12.33 9.37
CA ALA A 70 6.87 -11.29 9.45
C ALA A 70 7.26 -10.71 8.07
N ALA A 71 7.04 -11.47 6.99
CA ALA A 71 7.23 -10.96 5.61
C ALA A 71 6.36 -9.75 5.29
N ILE A 72 5.19 -9.60 5.94
CA ILE A 72 4.32 -8.43 5.76
C ILE A 72 5.04 -7.16 6.22
N VAL A 73 5.82 -7.23 7.30
CA VAL A 73 6.62 -6.09 7.79
C VAL A 73 7.66 -5.70 6.75
N LEU A 74 8.31 -6.68 6.12
CA LEU A 74 9.30 -6.43 5.07
C LEU A 74 8.64 -5.81 3.83
N PHE A 75 7.47 -6.32 3.43
CA PHE A 75 6.69 -5.79 2.31
C PHE A 75 6.25 -4.33 2.55
N LEU A 76 5.70 -4.04 3.73
CA LEU A 76 5.33 -2.67 4.13
C LEU A 76 6.55 -1.76 4.26
N GLY A 77 7.66 -2.26 4.79
CA GLY A 77 8.92 -1.51 4.92
C GLY A 77 9.49 -1.08 3.58
N VAL A 78 9.48 -1.96 2.58
CA VAL A 78 9.88 -1.63 1.21
C VAL A 78 8.95 -0.57 0.61
N GLY A 79 7.62 -0.74 0.76
CA GLY A 79 6.64 0.23 0.30
C GLY A 79 6.83 1.62 0.94
N LEU A 80 7.10 1.66 2.25
CA LEU A 80 7.38 2.90 2.97
C LEU A 80 8.67 3.56 2.50
N ALA A 81 9.74 2.79 2.26
CA ALA A 81 11.01 3.31 1.75
C ALA A 81 10.88 3.93 0.35
N ILE A 82 9.99 3.39 -0.50
CA ILE A 82 9.66 3.98 -1.79
C ILE A 82 8.86 5.27 -1.60
N LEU A 83 7.84 5.24 -0.72
CA LEU A 83 6.98 6.40 -0.48
C LEU A 83 7.77 7.61 0.06
N ILE A 84 8.69 7.41 1.00
CA ILE A 84 9.54 8.48 1.56
C ILE A 84 10.40 9.16 0.48
N ARG A 85 10.82 8.43 -0.56
CA ARG A 85 11.59 9.00 -1.67
C ARG A 85 10.73 9.71 -2.71
N THR A 86 9.41 9.59 -2.63
CA THR A 86 8.50 10.16 -3.63
C THR A 86 8.18 11.61 -3.26
N PRO A 87 8.36 12.60 -4.16
CA PRO A 87 8.04 13.99 -3.89
C PRO A 87 6.55 14.17 -3.58
N TYR A 88 6.22 14.92 -2.52
CA TYR A 88 4.83 15.21 -2.15
C TYR A 88 4.28 16.34 -3.03
N PRO A 89 3.30 16.10 -3.91
CA PRO A 89 2.86 17.09 -4.88
C PRO A 89 2.03 18.23 -4.27
N ALA A 90 1.66 18.18 -2.99
CA ALA A 90 1.05 19.36 -2.35
C ALA A 90 2.06 20.48 -2.09
N ASP A 91 3.36 20.19 -2.11
CA ASP A 91 4.41 21.18 -1.87
C ASP A 91 4.61 22.08 -3.10
N GLN A 92 4.06 21.68 -4.24
CA GLN A 92 3.96 22.47 -5.45
C GLN A 92 2.49 22.64 -5.79
N PRO A 93 1.80 23.67 -5.25
CA PRO A 93 0.50 24.04 -5.80
C PRO A 93 0.71 24.24 -7.29
N ALA A 94 -0.01 23.46 -8.10
CA ALA A 94 0.01 23.60 -9.54
C ALA A 94 -0.08 25.10 -9.85
N ALA A 95 0.93 25.61 -10.57
CA ALA A 95 0.83 26.92 -11.18
C ALA A 95 -0.51 26.95 -11.94
N GLU A 96 -1.32 27.95 -11.61
CA GLU A 96 -2.54 28.30 -12.35
C GLU A 96 -2.32 28.34 -13.86
#